data_AF-A0A356EN24-F1
#
_entry.id   AF-A0A356EN24-F1
#
_cell.length_a   1.000
_cell.length_b   1.000
_cell.length_c   1.000
_cell.angle_alpha   90.00
_cell.angle_beta   90.00
_cell.angle_gamma   90.00
#
_symmetry.space_group_name_H-M   'P 1'
#
loop_
_entity.id
_entity.type
_entity.pdbx_description
1 polymer ?
#
loop_
_entity_poly.entity_id
_entity_poly.type
_entity_poly.pdbx_seq_one_letter_code
_entity_poly.pdbx_strand_id
1 'polypeptide(L)'
;MKQLDRKAFTLVELLVVIAIIGVLIALLLPAIQAAREAARRARCTNNLKQIGLATLAHESAHGYFPTGGWGWKWVGDPDRGYGTRQPGGWIYNILGFMEQAELRGRGAGQPSAAKALTLAGMIQVPLDTFLCPTRRSGGDGAAVKGRYASLCYYNVNAGSGIPEAKTDYAVNVGDYNTATITGINWSGPTSSDVAAIDAGTYNGWPIWITYNNLTGI
;
A
#
# COMPACT_ATOMS: atom_id res chain seq x y z
N MET A 1 -11.21 62.88 -35.81
CA MET A 1 -11.03 61.42 -35.80
C MET A 1 -9.56 61.11 -36.07
N LYS A 2 -8.79 60.68 -35.07
CA LYS A 2 -7.40 60.22 -35.29
C LYS A 2 -7.47 58.86 -35.97
N GLN A 3 -7.05 58.77 -37.22
CA GLN A 3 -6.86 57.48 -37.91
C GLN A 3 -5.77 56.70 -37.16
N LEU A 4 -6.14 55.55 -36.61
CA LEU A 4 -5.17 54.61 -36.04
C LEU A 4 -4.52 53.88 -37.21
N ASP A 5 -3.24 54.16 -37.42
CA ASP A 5 -2.38 53.55 -38.43
C ASP A 5 -2.36 52.02 -38.20
N ARG A 6 -3.09 51.26 -39.01
CA ARG A 6 -3.09 49.79 -38.93
C ARG A 6 -1.81 49.30 -39.61
N LYS A 7 -0.78 49.01 -38.82
CA LYS A 7 0.42 48.32 -39.30
C LYS A 7 0.02 46.97 -39.91
N ALA A 8 0.14 46.84 -41.22
CA ALA A 8 -0.02 45.57 -41.91
C ALA A 8 1.19 44.69 -41.60
N PHE A 9 0.94 43.48 -41.10
CA PHE A 9 1.96 42.50 -40.74
C PHE A 9 2.38 41.75 -42.01
N THR A 10 3.69 41.65 -42.26
CA THR A 10 4.18 40.92 -43.43
C THR A 10 4.15 39.41 -43.17
N LEU A 11 3.91 38.61 -44.22
CA LEU A 11 3.94 37.14 -44.13
C LEU A 11 5.29 36.63 -43.58
N VAL A 12 6.38 37.33 -43.90
CA VAL A 12 7.73 37.02 -43.45
C VAL A 12 7.88 37.23 -41.93
N GLU A 13 7.37 38.34 -41.38
CA GLU A 13 7.40 38.57 -39.92
C GLU A 13 6.66 37.47 -39.15
N LEU A 14 5.53 36.99 -39.67
CA LEU A 14 4.80 35.87 -39.06
C LEU A 14 5.60 34.57 -39.12
N LEU A 15 6.21 34.30 -40.27
CA LEU A 15 6.97 33.07 -40.51
C LEU A 15 8.21 32.97 -39.61
N VAL A 16 8.91 34.09 -39.37
CA VAL A 16 10.06 34.11 -38.46
C VAL A 16 9.62 33.84 -37.02
N VAL A 17 8.50 34.42 -36.57
CA VAL A 17 8.02 34.23 -35.19
C VAL A 17 7.64 32.78 -34.93
N ILE A 18 6.91 32.14 -35.84
CA ILE A 18 6.55 30.72 -35.68
C ILE A 18 7.79 29.81 -35.74
N ALA A 19 8.79 30.17 -36.54
CA ALA A 19 10.05 29.42 -36.61
C ALA A 19 10.81 29.48 -35.27
N ILE A 20 10.89 30.66 -34.65
CA ILE A 20 11.53 30.83 -33.33
C ILE A 20 10.76 30.04 -32.26
N ILE A 21 9.42 30.15 -32.21
CA ILE A 21 8.60 29.38 -31.26
C ILE A 21 8.79 27.88 -31.45
N GLY A 22 8.84 27.40 -32.71
CA GLY A 22 9.07 26.00 -33.05
C GLY A 22 10.40 25.48 -32.51
N VAL A 23 11.50 26.23 -32.69
CA VAL A 23 12.82 25.87 -32.15
C VAL A 23 12.82 25.85 -30.62
N LEU A 24 12.21 26.84 -29.97
CA LEU A 24 12.11 26.88 -28.51
C LEU A 24 11.35 25.66 -27.96
N ILE A 25 10.20 25.32 -28.54
CA ILE A 25 9.41 24.15 -28.10
C ILE A 25 10.18 22.84 -28.35
N ALA A 26 10.85 22.71 -29.50
CA ALA A 26 11.63 21.52 -29.82
C ALA A 26 12.73 21.22 -28.80
N LEU A 27 13.37 22.27 -28.26
CA LEU A 27 14.38 22.14 -27.21
C LEU A 27 13.76 21.88 -25.82
N LEU A 28 12.54 22.37 -25.56
CA LEU A 28 11.87 22.22 -24.26
C LEU A 28 11.20 20.85 -24.08
N LEU A 29 10.70 20.23 -25.14
CA LEU A 29 9.96 18.96 -25.05
C LEU A 29 10.75 17.82 -24.38
N PRO A 30 12.00 17.49 -24.77
CA PRO A 30 12.78 16.45 -24.11
C PRO A 30 13.10 16.80 -22.65
N ALA A 31 13.35 18.08 -22.36
CA ALA A 31 13.65 18.55 -21.00
C ALA A 31 12.45 18.40 -20.04
N ILE A 32 11.23 18.70 -20.52
CA ILE A 32 9.99 18.57 -19.72
C ILE A 32 9.74 17.10 -19.33
N GLN A 33 10.04 16.15 -20.23
CA GLN A 33 9.85 14.73 -19.95
C GLN A 33 10.83 14.23 -18.88
N ALA A 34 12.09 14.64 -18.96
CA ALA A 34 13.09 14.34 -17.94
C ALA A 34 12.70 14.93 -16.58
N ALA A 35 12.24 16.18 -16.55
CA ALA A 35 11.77 16.83 -15.33
C ALA A 35 10.55 16.12 -14.72
N ARG A 36 9.59 15.70 -15.56
CA ARG A 36 8.41 14.93 -15.10
C ARG A 36 8.81 13.59 -14.48
N GLU A 37 9.74 12.86 -15.09
CA GLU A 37 10.22 11.60 -14.53
C GLU A 37 11.02 11.80 -13.24
N ALA A 38 11.86 12.83 -13.17
CA ALA A 38 12.56 13.18 -11.94
C ALA A 38 11.57 13.48 -10.80
N ALA A 39 10.49 14.22 -11.08
CA ALA A 39 9.43 14.48 -10.10
C ALA A 39 8.71 13.20 -9.67
N ARG A 40 8.42 12.26 -10.59
CA ARG A 40 7.83 10.96 -10.24
C ARG A 40 8.73 10.11 -9.36
N ARG A 41 10.04 10.08 -9.65
CA ARG A 41 11.03 9.38 -8.82
C ARG A 41 11.14 10.00 -7.42
N ALA A 42 11.19 11.33 -7.34
CA ALA A 42 11.22 12.05 -6.07
C ALA A 42 9.97 11.75 -5.21
N ARG A 43 8.80 11.58 -5.85
CA ARG A 43 7.59 11.12 -5.13
C ARG A 43 7.75 9.69 -4.61
N CYS A 44 8.27 8.75 -5.42
CA CYS A 44 8.47 7.37 -4.94
C CYS A 44 9.45 7.29 -3.77
N THR A 45 10.55 8.06 -3.79
CA THR A 45 11.52 8.09 -2.68
C THR A 45 10.91 8.72 -1.42
N ASN A 46 10.09 9.76 -1.58
CA ASN A 46 9.37 10.37 -0.45
C ASN A 46 8.32 9.42 0.15
N ASN A 47 7.58 8.69 -0.69
CA ASN A 47 6.65 7.65 -0.25
C ASN A 47 7.37 6.56 0.57
N LEU A 48 8.52 6.06 0.08
CA LEU A 48 9.33 5.10 0.83
C LEU A 48 9.82 5.67 2.17
N LYS A 49 10.21 6.95 2.19
CA LYS A 49 10.60 7.63 3.43
C LYS A 49 9.44 7.70 4.43
N GLN A 50 8.22 8.03 3.98
CA GLN A 50 7.02 8.04 4.83
C GLN A 50 6.72 6.65 5.40
N ILE A 51 6.81 5.61 4.57
CA ILE A 51 6.63 4.22 5.00
C ILE A 51 7.68 3.83 6.05
N GLY A 52 8.95 4.19 5.83
CA GLY A 52 10.04 3.94 6.78
C GLY A 52 9.83 4.65 8.12
N LEU A 53 9.40 5.91 8.10
CA LEU A 53 9.09 6.67 9.32
C LEU A 53 7.92 6.05 10.09
N ALA A 54 6.84 5.65 9.39
CA ALA A 54 5.70 4.98 10.02
C ALA A 54 6.10 3.61 10.62
N THR A 55 7.01 2.91 9.96
CA THR A 55 7.55 1.62 10.43
C THR A 55 8.39 1.78 11.70
N LEU A 56 9.24 2.81 11.75
CA LEU A 56 10.03 3.15 12.93
C LEU A 56 9.15 3.66 14.07
N ALA A 57 8.09 4.41 13.78
CA ALA A 57 7.12 4.85 14.78
C ALA A 57 6.37 3.66 15.39
N HIS A 58 6.01 2.65 14.58
CA HIS A 58 5.45 1.40 15.06
C HIS A 58 6.41 0.68 16.01
N GLU A 59 7.68 0.54 15.62
CA GLU A 59 8.70 -0.10 16.45
C GLU A 59 8.92 0.66 17.76
N SER A 60 9.01 1.99 17.73
CA SER A 60 9.13 2.81 18.94
C SER A 60 7.93 2.69 19.88
N ALA A 61 6.72 2.46 19.36
CA ALA A 61 5.50 2.37 20.17
C ALA A 61 5.26 0.96 20.74
N HIS A 62 5.74 -0.09 20.04
CA HIS A 62 5.41 -1.47 20.36
C HIS A 62 6.62 -2.34 20.72
N GLY A 63 7.84 -1.88 20.49
CA GLY A 63 9.10 -2.60 20.75
C GLY A 63 9.43 -3.66 19.70
N TYR A 64 8.72 -3.71 18.58
CA TYR A 64 8.97 -4.62 17.46
C TYR A 64 8.51 -4.03 16.12
N PHE A 65 9.17 -4.46 15.05
CA PHE A 65 8.79 -4.09 13.68
C PHE A 65 7.45 -4.72 13.27
N PRO A 66 6.67 -4.08 12.37
CA PRO A 66 5.39 -4.60 11.92
C PRO A 66 5.55 -5.97 11.25
N THR A 67 4.65 -6.89 11.57
CA THR A 67 4.71 -8.28 11.11
C THR A 67 4.09 -8.46 9.72
N GLY A 68 4.32 -9.63 9.11
CA GLY A 68 3.65 -10.07 7.89
C GLY A 68 2.18 -10.46 8.08
N GLY A 69 1.66 -10.39 9.32
CA GLY A 69 0.35 -10.86 9.68
C GLY A 69 0.28 -12.39 9.72
N TRP A 70 -0.93 -12.93 9.68
CA TRP A 70 -1.14 -14.38 9.74
C TRP A 70 -0.89 -15.09 8.41
N GLY A 71 -0.97 -14.38 7.29
CA GLY A 71 -0.76 -14.93 5.96
C GLY A 71 -1.61 -14.23 4.92
N TRP A 72 -1.45 -14.61 3.65
CA TRP A 72 -2.14 -13.97 2.52
C TRP A 72 -3.66 -14.23 2.45
N LYS A 73 -4.20 -15.14 3.28
CA LYS A 73 -5.64 -15.40 3.41
C LYS A 73 -6.33 -14.61 4.52
N TRP A 74 -5.62 -13.67 5.16
CA TRP A 74 -6.12 -12.90 6.27
C TRP A 74 -6.03 -11.39 6.01
N VAL A 75 -7.06 -10.66 6.45
CA VAL A 75 -7.11 -9.20 6.43
C VAL A 75 -6.97 -8.67 7.85
N GLY A 76 -6.42 -7.46 8.02
CA GLY A 76 -6.32 -6.82 9.32
C GLY A 76 -7.67 -6.63 10.01
N ASP A 77 -7.69 -6.84 11.32
CA ASP A 77 -8.88 -6.64 12.16
C ASP A 77 -8.56 -5.59 13.24
N PRO A 78 -9.30 -4.46 13.30
CA PRO A 78 -9.03 -3.40 14.27
C PRO A 78 -9.11 -3.86 15.72
N ASP A 79 -9.91 -4.87 16.03
CA ASP A 79 -10.11 -5.33 17.41
C ASP A 79 -8.97 -6.24 17.91
N ARG A 80 -7.99 -6.57 17.04
CA ARG A 80 -6.88 -7.51 17.35
C ARG A 80 -5.52 -6.82 17.63
N GLY A 81 -5.49 -5.49 17.69
CA GLY A 81 -4.29 -4.73 18.10
C GLY A 81 -3.13 -4.76 17.08
N TYR A 82 -1.89 -4.79 17.55
CA TYR A 82 -0.67 -4.80 16.70
C TYR A 82 0.20 -6.05 16.90
N GLY A 83 -0.12 -6.86 17.92
CA GLY A 83 0.70 -8.00 18.33
C GLY A 83 0.47 -9.27 17.51
N THR A 84 0.85 -10.39 18.08
CA THR A 84 0.79 -11.72 17.44
C THR A 84 -0.64 -12.14 17.05
N ARG A 85 -1.65 -11.56 17.69
CA ARG A 85 -3.07 -11.77 17.39
C ARG A 85 -3.57 -11.00 16.18
N GLN A 86 -2.78 -10.08 15.62
CA GLN A 86 -3.18 -9.27 14.48
C GLN A 86 -3.03 -10.05 13.15
N PRO A 87 -4.13 -10.42 12.47
CA PRO A 87 -4.06 -11.05 11.15
C PRO A 87 -3.46 -10.16 10.07
N GLY A 88 -3.59 -8.84 10.19
CA GLY A 88 -3.15 -7.87 9.20
C GLY A 88 -1.63 -7.81 9.06
N GLY A 89 -1.15 -7.77 7.82
CA GLY A 89 0.27 -7.59 7.52
C GLY A 89 0.79 -6.18 7.75
N TRP A 90 2.05 -5.97 7.39
CA TRP A 90 2.80 -4.76 7.72
C TRP A 90 2.09 -3.48 7.28
N ILE A 91 1.47 -3.48 6.10
CA ILE A 91 0.70 -2.34 5.57
C ILE A 91 -0.39 -1.93 6.56
N TYR A 92 -1.18 -2.89 7.03
CA TYR A 92 -2.28 -2.65 7.96
C TYR A 92 -1.78 -2.14 9.32
N ASN A 93 -0.65 -2.68 9.80
CA ASN A 93 -0.03 -2.25 11.06
C ASN A 93 0.48 -0.82 10.99
N ILE A 94 1.10 -0.39 9.89
CA ILE A 94 1.61 0.97 9.78
C ILE A 94 0.53 2.02 9.47
N LEU A 95 -0.70 1.63 9.08
CA LEU A 95 -1.79 2.59 8.82
C LEU A 95 -2.06 3.52 9.99
N GLY A 96 -1.94 3.03 11.23
CA GLY A 96 -2.16 3.84 12.44
C GLY A 96 -1.03 4.85 12.73
N PHE A 97 0.13 4.64 12.13
CA PHE A 97 1.31 5.51 12.21
C PHE A 97 1.49 6.39 10.97
N MET A 98 0.52 6.32 10.07
CA MET A 98 0.35 7.22 8.94
C MET A 98 -0.94 8.02 9.15
N GLU A 99 -1.20 8.99 8.28
CA GLU A 99 -2.46 9.76 8.22
C GLU A 99 -3.64 8.88 7.72
N GLN A 100 -3.72 7.63 8.16
CA GLN A 100 -4.69 6.59 7.77
C GLN A 100 -5.28 5.84 8.99
N ALA A 101 -5.29 6.48 10.16
CA ALA A 101 -5.85 5.92 11.39
C ALA A 101 -7.34 5.55 11.24
N GLU A 102 -8.12 6.35 10.50
CA GLU A 102 -9.52 6.07 10.18
C GLU A 102 -9.67 4.78 9.37
N LEU A 103 -8.81 4.59 8.36
CA LEU A 103 -8.83 3.38 7.54
C LEU A 103 -8.50 2.13 8.37
N ARG A 104 -7.53 2.25 9.29
CA ARG A 104 -7.17 1.17 10.22
C ARG A 104 -8.34 0.79 11.13
N GLY A 105 -9.04 1.78 11.68
CA GLY A 105 -10.15 1.58 12.63
C GLY A 105 -11.46 1.07 12.02
N ARG A 106 -11.54 0.92 10.69
CA ARG A 106 -12.78 0.50 10.02
C ARG A 106 -13.27 -0.86 10.49
N GLY A 107 -14.51 -0.90 10.97
CA GLY A 107 -15.15 -2.12 11.43
C GLY A 107 -14.89 -2.46 12.91
N ALA A 108 -14.24 -1.57 13.66
CA ALA A 108 -14.04 -1.73 15.10
C ALA A 108 -15.39 -1.88 15.82
N GLY A 109 -15.48 -2.86 16.73
CA GLY A 109 -16.68 -3.13 17.52
C GLY A 109 -17.90 -3.67 16.74
N GLN A 110 -17.77 -3.95 15.44
CA GLN A 110 -18.86 -4.54 14.66
C GLN A 110 -18.96 -6.06 14.87
N PRO A 111 -20.18 -6.64 14.81
CA PRO A 111 -20.35 -8.08 14.82
C PRO A 111 -19.69 -8.72 13.58
N SER A 112 -19.24 -9.97 13.70
CA SER A 112 -18.38 -10.65 12.72
C SER A 112 -18.90 -10.58 11.27
N ALA A 113 -20.19 -10.78 11.03
CA ALA A 113 -20.78 -10.70 9.70
C ALA A 113 -20.74 -9.29 9.08
N ALA A 114 -21.06 -8.26 9.88
CA ALA A 114 -21.01 -6.88 9.41
C ALA A 114 -19.56 -6.41 9.22
N LYS A 115 -18.67 -6.79 10.15
CA LYS A 115 -17.24 -6.52 10.05
C LYS A 115 -16.64 -7.11 8.77
N ALA A 116 -17.00 -8.33 8.43
CA ALA A 116 -16.50 -9.00 7.23
C ALA A 116 -16.83 -8.23 5.94
N LEU A 117 -17.97 -7.55 5.86
CA LEU A 117 -18.31 -6.67 4.73
C LEU A 117 -17.53 -5.35 4.78
N THR A 118 -17.38 -4.76 5.97
CA THR A 118 -16.61 -3.52 6.16
C THR A 118 -15.14 -3.68 5.78
N LEU A 119 -14.52 -4.79 6.18
CA LEU A 119 -13.13 -5.13 5.83
C LEU A 119 -12.96 -5.36 4.32
N ALA A 120 -14.00 -5.85 3.62
CA ALA A 120 -14.00 -5.98 2.16
C ALA A 120 -13.87 -4.61 1.47
N GLY A 121 -14.56 -3.60 2.01
CA GLY A 121 -14.43 -2.22 1.55
C GLY A 121 -13.08 -1.58 1.89
N MET A 122 -12.46 -1.97 3.02
CA MET A 122 -11.15 -1.45 3.43
C MET A 122 -10.04 -1.84 2.45
N ILE A 123 -9.96 -3.11 2.06
CA ILE A 123 -8.92 -3.61 1.14
C ILE A 123 -9.06 -3.05 -0.29
N GLN A 124 -10.20 -2.44 -0.62
CA GLN A 124 -10.44 -1.78 -1.90
C GLN A 124 -9.94 -0.34 -1.95
N VAL A 125 -9.53 0.26 -0.82
CA VAL A 125 -9.10 1.67 -0.78
C VAL A 125 -7.65 1.79 -1.26
N PRO A 126 -7.40 2.36 -2.46
CA PRO A 126 -6.02 2.62 -2.88
C PRO A 126 -5.44 3.77 -2.06
N LEU A 127 -4.16 3.63 -1.70
CA LEU A 127 -3.41 4.66 -0.98
C LEU A 127 -2.22 5.10 -1.83
N ASP A 128 -2.19 6.39 -2.18
CA ASP A 128 -1.14 6.97 -3.03
C ASP A 128 0.26 6.81 -2.46
N THR A 129 0.40 6.79 -1.13
CA THR A 129 1.68 6.54 -0.45
C THR A 129 2.24 5.15 -0.77
N PHE A 130 1.40 4.15 -1.05
CA PHE A 130 1.85 2.79 -1.42
C PHE A 130 2.06 2.60 -2.91
N LEU A 131 1.83 3.64 -3.71
CA LEU A 131 1.98 3.60 -5.16
C LEU A 131 3.25 4.36 -5.55
N CYS A 132 3.99 3.83 -6.53
CA CYS A 132 5.13 4.54 -7.10
C CYS A 132 4.75 5.06 -8.49
N PRO A 133 4.62 6.39 -8.69
CA PRO A 133 4.26 6.97 -9.98
C PRO A 133 5.20 6.61 -11.14
N THR A 134 6.47 6.31 -10.85
CA THR A 134 7.43 5.82 -11.86
C THR A 134 7.11 4.40 -12.32
N ARG A 135 6.54 3.56 -11.44
CA ARG A 135 6.16 2.18 -11.76
C ARG A 135 4.76 2.07 -12.35
N ARG A 136 3.84 2.93 -11.90
CA ARG A 136 2.43 2.96 -12.33
C ARG A 136 2.07 4.37 -12.78
N SER A 137 2.01 4.58 -14.08
CA SER A 137 1.61 5.87 -14.66
C SER A 137 0.19 5.78 -15.22
N GLY A 138 -0.74 6.62 -14.75
CA GLY A 138 -2.05 6.79 -15.39
C GLY A 138 -3.26 6.16 -14.70
N GLY A 139 -3.27 6.06 -13.36
CA GLY A 139 -4.44 5.55 -12.62
C GLY A 139 -4.42 4.04 -12.34
N ASP A 140 -3.35 3.34 -12.75
CA ASP A 140 -3.11 1.90 -12.49
C ASP A 140 -2.95 1.54 -11.00
N GLY A 141 -2.96 2.53 -10.12
CA GLY A 141 -3.04 2.38 -8.68
C GLY A 141 -4.41 1.97 -8.15
N ALA A 142 -5.42 1.92 -9.02
CA ALA A 142 -6.76 1.46 -8.67
C ALA A 142 -6.75 0.06 -8.07
N ALA A 143 -7.75 -0.23 -7.24
CA ALA A 143 -8.01 -1.59 -6.81
C ALA A 143 -8.26 -2.46 -8.04
N VAL A 144 -7.45 -3.49 -8.23
CA VAL A 144 -7.57 -4.41 -9.37
C VAL A 144 -8.03 -5.75 -8.82
N LYS A 145 -8.87 -6.47 -9.57
CA LYS A 145 -9.23 -7.85 -9.20
C LYS A 145 -7.95 -8.61 -8.85
N GLY A 146 -7.91 -9.17 -7.63
CA GLY A 146 -6.76 -9.93 -7.16
C GLY A 146 -6.33 -10.94 -8.23
N ARG A 147 -5.01 -11.09 -8.45
CA ARG A 147 -4.45 -12.06 -9.42
C ARG A 147 -4.91 -13.49 -9.10
N TYR A 148 -5.33 -13.68 -7.86
CA TYR A 148 -6.00 -14.86 -7.34
C TYR A 148 -7.50 -14.57 -7.28
N ALA A 149 -8.19 -14.76 -8.41
CA ALA A 149 -9.63 -14.50 -8.55
C ALA A 149 -10.51 -15.37 -7.60
N SER A 150 -9.91 -16.22 -6.76
CA SER A 150 -10.52 -17.16 -5.83
C SER A 150 -10.14 -16.93 -4.35
N LEU A 151 -9.54 -15.78 -3.99
CA LEU A 151 -9.20 -15.49 -2.58
C LEU A 151 -10.44 -15.22 -1.74
N CYS A 152 -10.98 -16.27 -1.14
CA CYS A 152 -11.81 -16.15 0.03
C CYS A 152 -10.87 -15.87 1.22
N TYR A 153 -10.78 -14.62 1.67
CA TYR A 153 -10.16 -14.33 2.96
C TYR A 153 -10.97 -15.00 4.07
N TYR A 154 -10.32 -15.52 5.10
CA TYR A 154 -11.03 -16.24 6.16
C TYR A 154 -11.91 -15.33 7.02
N ASN A 155 -11.57 -14.04 7.14
CA ASN A 155 -12.30 -13.05 7.92
C ASN A 155 -13.03 -11.98 7.09
N VAL A 156 -13.09 -12.14 5.77
CA VAL A 156 -13.80 -11.22 4.87
C VAL A 156 -14.75 -12.03 3.99
N ASN A 157 -16.04 -11.76 4.09
CA ASN A 157 -17.07 -12.45 3.32
C ASN A 157 -17.32 -11.69 2.01
N ALA A 158 -16.28 -11.63 1.18
CA ALA A 158 -16.25 -10.77 0.01
C ALA A 158 -16.60 -11.48 -1.31
N GLY A 159 -16.73 -12.80 -1.32
CA GLY A 159 -16.82 -13.56 -2.56
C GLY A 159 -15.52 -13.49 -3.39
N SER A 160 -15.46 -14.28 -4.46
CA SER A 160 -14.34 -14.30 -5.38
C SER A 160 -14.28 -13.02 -6.23
N GLY A 161 -13.08 -12.46 -6.41
CA GLY A 161 -12.83 -11.43 -7.43
C GLY A 161 -13.17 -9.99 -7.05
N ILE A 162 -13.18 -9.67 -5.75
CA ILE A 162 -13.15 -8.29 -5.28
C ILE A 162 -11.88 -7.56 -5.78
N PRO A 163 -11.99 -6.25 -6.10
CA PRO A 163 -10.83 -5.42 -6.32
C PRO A 163 -9.99 -5.33 -5.04
N GLU A 164 -8.66 -5.41 -5.15
CA GLU A 164 -7.73 -5.22 -4.04
C GLU A 164 -6.79 -4.06 -4.38
N ALA A 165 -6.59 -3.16 -3.41
CA ALA A 165 -5.63 -2.09 -3.50
C ALA A 165 -4.22 -2.67 -3.63
N LYS A 166 -3.46 -2.14 -4.59
CA LYS A 166 -2.09 -2.61 -4.84
C LYS A 166 -1.07 -1.78 -4.08
N THR A 167 0.03 -2.42 -3.71
CA THR A 167 1.27 -1.74 -3.29
C THR A 167 2.36 -1.92 -4.34
N ASP A 168 3.26 -0.95 -4.46
CA ASP A 168 4.52 -1.05 -5.22
C ASP A 168 5.75 -1.26 -4.32
N TYR A 169 5.56 -1.18 -3.01
CA TYR A 169 6.59 -1.37 -2.00
C TYR A 169 6.43 -2.72 -1.31
N ALA A 170 7.56 -3.30 -0.93
CA ALA A 170 7.63 -4.54 -0.17
C ALA A 170 8.57 -4.35 1.01
N VAL A 171 8.37 -5.16 2.05
CA VAL A 171 9.25 -5.20 3.22
C VAL A 171 9.78 -6.62 3.39
N ASN A 172 10.98 -6.73 3.95
CA ASN A 172 11.50 -7.98 4.47
C ASN A 172 11.10 -8.06 5.95
N VAL A 173 10.47 -9.17 6.35
CA VAL A 173 9.95 -9.37 7.71
C VAL A 173 10.89 -10.27 8.53
N GLY A 174 12.12 -10.49 8.07
CA GLY A 174 13.13 -11.31 8.74
C GLY A 174 13.25 -12.73 8.19
N ASP A 175 14.07 -13.53 8.89
CA ASP A 175 14.26 -14.94 8.62
C ASP A 175 13.18 -15.79 9.29
N TYR A 176 12.96 -16.98 8.73
CA TYR A 176 12.05 -17.98 9.31
C TYR A 176 12.84 -19.25 9.60
N ASN A 177 12.69 -19.79 10.81
CA ASN A 177 13.31 -21.06 11.17
C ASN A 177 12.53 -22.23 10.54
N THR A 178 13.12 -22.86 9.54
CA THR A 178 12.56 -24.03 8.84
C THR A 178 12.76 -25.35 9.60
N ALA A 179 13.60 -25.38 10.64
CA ALA A 179 14.00 -26.62 11.31
C ALA A 179 12.88 -27.30 12.11
N THR A 180 11.80 -26.60 12.45
CA THR A 180 10.66 -27.12 13.20
C THR A 180 9.39 -27.33 12.35
N ILE A 181 9.41 -26.99 11.07
CA ILE A 181 8.20 -26.96 10.22
C ILE A 181 8.29 -28.06 9.15
N THR A 182 7.82 -29.27 9.48
CA THR A 182 7.42 -30.26 8.45
C THR A 182 6.07 -29.83 7.88
N GLY A 183 6.06 -29.28 6.65
CA GLY A 183 4.83 -28.87 5.95
C GLY A 183 4.52 -27.38 6.07
N ILE A 184 5.27 -26.55 5.35
CA ILE A 184 5.12 -25.09 5.35
C ILE A 184 3.71 -24.69 4.84
N ASN A 185 2.85 -24.24 5.75
CA ASN A 185 1.58 -23.63 5.39
C ASN A 185 1.75 -22.11 5.20
N TRP A 186 2.09 -21.70 3.98
CA TRP A 186 2.19 -20.29 3.59
C TRP A 186 0.88 -19.50 3.73
N SER A 187 -0.26 -20.19 3.91
CA SER A 187 -1.58 -19.56 4.02
C SER A 187 -1.90 -19.04 5.42
N GLY A 188 -1.11 -19.42 6.43
CA GLY A 188 -1.38 -19.07 7.82
C GLY A 188 -2.35 -20.03 8.52
N PRO A 189 -2.77 -19.69 9.77
CA PRO A 189 -3.83 -20.39 10.49
C PRO A 189 -5.11 -20.46 9.66
N THR A 190 -5.85 -21.55 9.83
CA THR A 190 -7.18 -21.75 9.26
C THR A 190 -8.24 -21.09 10.15
N SER A 191 -9.49 -21.00 9.66
CA SER A 191 -10.59 -20.44 10.46
C SER A 191 -10.88 -21.23 11.74
N SER A 192 -10.58 -22.54 11.79
CA SER A 192 -10.71 -23.36 13.02
C SER A 192 -9.65 -23.05 14.08
N ASP A 193 -8.53 -22.45 13.69
CA ASP A 193 -7.42 -22.15 14.59
C ASP A 193 -7.64 -20.86 15.40
N VAL A 194 -8.60 -20.01 14.99
CA VAL A 194 -8.86 -18.71 15.62
C VAL A 194 -9.17 -18.83 17.11
N ALA A 195 -9.95 -19.84 17.51
CA ALA A 195 -10.28 -20.06 18.91
C ALA A 195 -9.04 -20.42 19.74
N ALA A 196 -8.13 -21.22 19.20
CA ALA A 196 -6.86 -21.56 19.86
C ALA A 196 -5.93 -20.33 19.95
N ILE A 197 -5.93 -19.48 18.92
CA ILE A 197 -5.15 -18.22 18.93
C ILE A 197 -5.71 -17.26 19.99
N ASP A 198 -7.04 -17.12 20.06
CA ASP A 198 -7.70 -16.26 21.04
C ASP A 198 -7.54 -16.78 22.48
N ALA A 199 -7.40 -18.11 22.65
CA ALA A 199 -7.05 -18.76 23.92
C ALA A 199 -5.55 -18.76 24.24
N GLY A 200 -4.68 -18.30 23.33
CA GLY A 200 -3.22 -18.32 23.51
C GLY A 200 -2.61 -19.73 23.50
N THR A 201 -3.35 -20.75 23.07
CA THR A 201 -2.92 -22.15 23.03
C THR A 201 -2.46 -22.60 21.64
N TYR A 202 -2.50 -21.69 20.66
CA TYR A 202 -2.07 -21.97 19.30
C TYR A 202 -0.56 -22.11 19.21
N ASN A 203 -0.10 -23.31 18.89
CA ASN A 203 1.33 -23.63 18.72
C ASN A 203 1.77 -23.62 17.24
N GLY A 204 0.83 -23.49 16.31
CA GLY A 204 1.09 -23.52 14.86
C GLY A 204 1.54 -22.18 14.29
N TRP A 205 2.18 -21.33 15.10
CA TRP A 205 2.44 -19.92 14.80
C TRP A 205 2.87 -19.73 13.34
N PRO A 206 2.22 -18.81 12.61
CA PRO A 206 2.65 -18.50 11.26
C PRO A 206 4.10 -18.04 11.27
N ILE A 207 4.75 -18.28 10.14
CA ILE A 207 6.18 -18.24 9.81
C ILE A 207 6.95 -16.94 10.15
N TRP A 208 6.38 -16.02 10.93
CA TRP A 208 6.90 -14.68 11.22
C TRP A 208 7.15 -14.42 12.69
N ILE A 209 6.90 -15.40 13.56
CA ILE A 209 7.03 -15.20 14.99
C ILE A 209 7.65 -16.44 15.65
N THR A 210 8.98 -16.52 15.62
CA THR A 210 9.70 -17.32 16.62
C THR A 210 10.01 -16.40 17.81
N TYR A 211 9.03 -16.23 18.71
CA TYR A 211 9.26 -15.70 20.06
C TYR A 211 10.06 -16.74 20.85
N ASN A 212 11.37 -16.83 20.62
CA ASN A 212 12.23 -17.62 21.51
C ASN A 212 13.10 -16.75 22.43
N ASN A 213 12.91 -15.42 22.49
CA ASN A 213 13.75 -14.54 23.33
C ASN A 213 13.07 -13.31 23.96
N LEU A 214 11.74 -13.22 24.06
CA LEU A 214 11.08 -12.06 24.72
C LEU A 214 10.26 -12.45 25.97
N THR A 215 10.58 -13.55 26.63
CA THR A 215 10.11 -13.82 28.01
C THR A 215 10.89 -13.02 29.07
N GLY A 216 11.46 -11.86 28.70
CA GLY A 216 12.41 -11.11 29.53
C GLY A 216 12.33 -9.59 29.43
N ILE A 217 11.19 -9.01 29.03
CA ILE A 217 10.90 -7.58 29.19
C ILE A 217 9.45 -7.41 29.65
#